data_AF-A0A2K8KNI9-F1
#
_entry.id   AF-A0A2K8KNI9-F1
#
_cell.length_a   1.000
_cell.length_b   1.000
_cell.length_c   1.000
_cell.angle_alpha   90.00
_cell.angle_beta   90.00
_cell.angle_gamma   90.00
#
_symmetry.space_group_name_H-M   'P 1'
#
loop_
_entity.id
_entity.type
_entity.pdbx_description
1 polymer ?
#
loop_
_entity_poly.entity_id
_entity_poly.type
_entity_poly.pdbx_seq_one_letter_code
_entity_poly.pdbx_strand_id
1 'polypeptide(L)' 'MTDETRIIELESRLTHMDDTVEQLNDVISAQQHQIDRVERLLKRLMDQQQDLKDQFAPEVNDTPPPHY' A
#
# COMPACT_ATOMS: atom_id res chain seq x y z
N MET A 1 -35.15 -29.55 21.39
CA MET A 1 -34.06 -29.09 20.52
C MET A 1 -33.09 -30.25 20.45
N THR A 2 -33.07 -30.99 19.34
CA THR A 2 -32.15 -32.12 19.16
C THR A 2 -30.79 -31.59 18.72
N ASP A 3 -29.71 -32.27 19.12
CA ASP A 3 -28.33 -31.85 18.80
C ASP A 3 -28.09 -31.67 17.29
N GLU A 4 -28.79 -32.45 16.47
CA GLU A 4 -28.77 -32.37 15.01
C GLU A 4 -29.23 -31.00 14.47
N THR A 5 -30.27 -30.39 15.06
CA THR A 5 -30.74 -29.05 14.65
C THR A 5 -29.68 -27.99 14.92
N ARG A 6 -28.98 -28.10 16.06
CA ARG A 6 -27.91 -27.16 16.43
C ARG A 6 -26.68 -27.32 15.52
N ILE A 7 -26.36 -28.54 15.10
CA ILE A 7 -25.28 -28.80 14.14
C ILE A 7 -25.61 -28.15 12.79
N ILE A 8 -26.81 -28.37 12.27
CA ILE A 8 -27.24 -27.79 10.98
C ILE A 8 -27.19 -26.25 11.02
N GLU A 9 -27.63 -25.63 12.11
CA GLU A 9 -27.53 -24.16 12.27
C GLU A 9 -26.08 -23.67 12.28
N LEU A 10 -25.17 -24.40 12.92
CA LEU A 10 -23.75 -24.05 12.95
C LEU A 10 -23.09 -24.22 11.59
N GLU A 11 -23.38 -25.31 10.88
CA GLU A 11 -22.88 -25.54 9.51
C GLU A 11 -23.36 -24.45 8.56
N SER A 12 -24.65 -24.08 8.63
CA SER A 12 -25.17 -22.98 7.82
C SER A 12 -24.44 -21.67 8.12
N ARG A 13 -24.24 -21.32 9.40
CA ARG A 13 -23.48 -20.12 9.76
C ARG A 13 -22.04 -20.17 9.28
N LEU A 14 -21.39 -21.34 9.36
CA LEU A 14 -20.02 -21.53 8.91
C LEU A 14 -19.88 -21.24 7.41
N THR A 15 -20.78 -21.79 6.58
CA THR A 15 -20.78 -21.51 5.14
C THR A 15 -20.93 -20.01 4.84
N HIS A 16 -21.85 -19.32 5.51
CA HIS A 16 -21.98 -17.87 5.33
C HIS A 16 -20.73 -17.09 5.78
N MET A 17 -20.05 -17.59 6.82
CA MET A 17 -18.79 -16.99 7.28
C MET A 17 -17.66 -17.23 6.29
N ASP A 18 -17.57 -18.41 5.68
CA ASP A 18 -16.59 -18.71 4.64
C ASP A 18 -16.79 -17.80 3.42
N ASP A 19 -18.03 -17.64 2.95
CA ASP A 19 -18.38 -16.70 1.87
C ASP A 19 -18.00 -15.26 2.21
N THR A 20 -18.23 -14.85 3.48
CA THR A 20 -17.87 -13.51 3.95
C THR A 20 -16.36 -13.31 3.97
N VAL A 21 -15.60 -14.32 4.39
CA VAL A 21 -14.13 -14.28 4.42
C VAL A 21 -13.57 -14.14 3.00
N GLU A 22 -14.12 -14.87 2.03
CA GLU A 22 -13.71 -14.78 0.63
C GLU A 22 -13.98 -13.38 0.06
N GLN A 23 -15.17 -12.83 0.29
CA GLN A 23 -15.52 -11.46 -0.13
C GLN A 23 -14.60 -10.40 0.50
N LEU A 24 -14.28 -10.54 1.79
CA LEU A 24 -13.36 -9.63 2.46
C LEU A 24 -11.94 -9.74 1.90
N ASN A 25 -11.48 -10.95 1.58
CA ASN A 25 -10.18 -11.17 0.95
C ASN A 25 -10.08 -10.48 -0.42
N ASP A 26 -11.14 -10.56 -1.23
CA ASP A 26 -11.20 -9.89 -2.54
C ASP A 26 -11.12 -8.36 -2.40
N VAL A 27 -11.88 -7.81 -1.45
CA VAL A 27 -11.85 -6.36 -1.17
C VAL A 27 -10.47 -5.91 -0.69
N ILE A 28 -9.85 -6.65 0.25
CA ILE A 28 -8.51 -6.34 0.76
C ILE A 28 -7.47 -6.41 -0.36
N SER A 29 -7.54 -7.42 -1.22
CA SER A 29 -6.63 -7.58 -2.35
C SER A 29 -6.76 -6.42 -3.34
N ALA A 30 -7.99 -6.00 -3.66
CA ALA A 30 -8.24 -4.84 -4.49
C ALA A 30 -7.70 -3.53 -3.86
N GLN A 31 -7.87 -3.37 -2.55
CA GLN A 31 -7.33 -2.24 -1.80
C GLN A 31 -5.80 -2.23 -1.81
N GLN A 32 -5.15 -3.37 -1.64
CA GLN A 32 -3.69 -3.47 -1.70
C GLN A 32 -3.16 -3.04 -3.07
N HIS A 33 -3.78 -3.50 -4.16
CA HIS A 33 -3.41 -3.03 -5.51
C HIS A 33 -3.59 -1.53 -5.71
N GLN A 34 -4.59 -0.93 -5.06
CA GLN A 34 -4.77 0.52 -5.06
C GLN A 34 -3.67 1.24 -4.27
N ILE A 35 -3.31 0.73 -3.10
CA ILE A 35 -2.20 1.26 -2.28
C ILE A 35 -0.90 1.21 -3.08
N ASP A 36 -0.55 0.05 -3.64
CA ASP A 36 0.69 -0.12 -4.42
C ASP A 36 0.77 0.88 -5.58
N ARG A 37 -0.37 1.17 -6.22
CA ARG A 37 -0.43 2.15 -7.30
C ARG A 37 -0.15 3.56 -6.78
N VAL A 38 -0.75 3.95 -5.67
CA VAL A 38 -0.54 5.27 -5.06
C VAL A 38 0.90 5.42 -4.58
N GLU A 39 1.47 4.41 -3.94
CA GLU A 39 2.87 4.40 -3.50
C GLU A 39 3.84 4.60 -4.66
N ARG A 40 3.61 3.91 -5.79
CA ARG A 40 4.43 4.10 -7.00
C ARG A 40 4.33 5.51 -7.56
N LEU A 41 3.15 6.12 -7.55
CA LEU A 41 2.96 7.51 -8.00
C LEU A 41 3.67 8.49 -7.06
N LEU A 42 3.56 8.30 -5.75
CA LEU A 42 4.26 9.11 -4.76
C LEU A 42 5.77 9.02 -4.93
N LYS A 43 6.32 7.82 -5.11
CA LYS A 43 7.75 7.64 -5.37
C LYS A 43 8.21 8.42 -6.59
N ARG A 44 7.49 8.32 -7.71
CA ARG A 44 7.82 9.08 -8.93
C ARG A 44 7.79 10.59 -8.70
N LEU A 45 6.82 11.10 -7.94
CA LEU A 45 6.75 12.52 -7.61
C LEU A 45 7.92 12.97 -6.74
N MET A 46 8.34 12.13 -5.78
CA MET A 46 9.52 12.41 -4.95
C MET A 46 10.81 12.42 -5.79
N ASP A 47 10.97 11.43 -6.69
CA ASP A 47 12.12 11.36 -7.60
C ASP A 47 12.18 12.62 -8.49
N GLN A 48 11.05 13.01 -9.10
CA GLN A 48 10.96 14.24 -9.90
C GLN A 48 11.26 15.52 -9.08
N GLN A 49 10.81 15.58 -7.82
CA GLN A 49 11.11 16.70 -6.96
C GLN A 49 12.62 16.78 -6.66
N GLN A 50 13.27 15.64 -6.45
CA GLN A 50 14.71 15.58 -6.21
C GLN A 50 15.49 16.01 -7.44
N ASP A 51 15.13 15.50 -8.63
CA ASP A 51 15.76 15.89 -9.90
C ASP A 51 15.69 17.40 -10.14
N LEU A 52 14.55 18.03 -9.83
CA LEU A 52 14.41 19.48 -9.92
C LEU A 52 15.28 20.21 -8.90
N LYS A 53 15.35 19.73 -7.65
CA LYS A 53 16.25 20.33 -6.64
C LYS A 53 17.70 20.27 -7.08
N ASP A 54 18.13 19.16 -7.66
CA ASP A 54 19.51 18.97 -8.12
C ASP A 54 19.82 19.87 -9.34
N GLN A 55 18.86 20.08 -10.25
CA GLN A 55 19.01 21.02 -11.37
C GLN A 55 19.14 22.48 -10.95
N PHE A 56 18.50 22.88 -9.85
CA PHE A 56 18.53 24.26 -9.33
C PHE A 56 19.50 24.42 -8.14
N ALA A 57 20.26 23.39 -7.79
CA ALA A 57 21.29 23.50 -6.77
C ALA A 57 22.39 24.46 -7.27
N PRO A 58 22.73 25.53 -6.52
CA PRO A 58 23.80 26.42 -6.92
C PRO A 58 25.10 25.61 -7.02
N GLU A 59 25.84 25.76 -8.12
CA GLU A 59 27.23 25.30 -8.21
C GLU A 59 28.03 26.01 -7.11
N VAL A 60 28.15 25.38 -5.94
CA VAL A 60 29.07 25.82 -4.92
C VAL A 60 30.46 25.54 -5.46
N ASN A 61 31.02 26.56 -6.12
CA ASN A 61 32.37 26.56 -6.64
C ASN A 61 33.32 26.60 -5.44
N ASP A 62 33.57 25.41 -4.88
CA ASP A 62 34.45 25.18 -3.74
C ASP A 62 35.91 25.20 -4.21
N THR A 63 36.34 26.30 -4.87
CA THR A 63 37.76 26.55 -5.08
C THR A 63 38.34 27.11 -3.79
N PRO A 64 39.23 26.38 -3.08
CA PRO A 64 39.86 26.87 -1.86
C PRO A 64 40.60 28.18 -2.16
N PRO A 65 40.51 29.21 -1.30
CA PRO A 65 41.15 30.49 -1.55
C PRO A 65 42.68 30.30 -1.66
N PRO A 66 43.35 30.88 -2.67
CA PRO A 66 44.79 30.78 -2.82
C PRO A 66 45.45 31.54 -1.67
N HIS A 67 46.17 30.80 -0.81
CA HIS A 67 46.95 31.40 0.26
C HIS A 67 48.12 32.21 -0.33
N TYR A 68 48.14 33.52 -0.04
CA TYR A 68 49.27 34.43 -0.25
C TYR A 68 49.98 34.72 1.06
#